data_AF-A0A1L7CF58-F1
#
_entry.id   AF-A0A1L7CF58-F1
#
_cell.length_a   1.000
_cell.length_b   1.000
_cell.length_c   1.000
_cell.angle_alpha   90.00
_cell.angle_beta   90.00
_cell.angle_gamma   90.00
#
_symmetry.space_group_name_H-M   'P 1'
#
loop_
_entity.id
_entity.type
_entity.pdbx_description
1 polymer ?
#
loop_
_entity_poly.entity_id
_entity_poly.type
_entity_poly.pdbx_seq_one_letter_code
_entity_poly.pdbx_strand_id
1 'polypeptide(L)' 'MSGIAIMMMVLFIVIIWGGLAASIVALRRHPDEASGVLGEAEYATDDVLIAQEEE' A
#
# COMPACT_ATOMS: atom_id res chain seq x y z
N MET A 1 -24.08 18.65 -21.44
CA MET A 1 -22.86 18.39 -20.65
C MET A 1 -21.66 18.91 -21.43
N SER A 2 -20.76 19.67 -20.79
CA SER A 2 -19.55 20.20 -21.46
C SER A 2 -18.47 19.12 -21.59
N GLY A 3 -17.76 19.05 -22.72
CA GLY A 3 -16.64 18.13 -22.91
C GLY A 3 -15.51 18.34 -21.89
N ILE A 4 -15.30 19.57 -21.43
CA ILE A 4 -14.33 19.88 -20.37
C ILE A 4 -14.74 19.21 -19.05
N ALA A 5 -16.04 19.20 -18.73
CA ALA A 5 -16.52 18.57 -17.51
C ALA A 5 -16.28 17.05 -17.51
N ILE A 6 -16.49 16.39 -18.65
CA ILE A 6 -16.23 14.95 -18.81
C ILE A 6 -14.73 14.66 -18.68
N MET A 7 -13.88 15.47 -19.32
CA MET A 7 -12.42 15.33 -19.21
C MET A 7 -11.94 15.42 -17.76
N MET A 8 -12.42 16.42 -17.02
CA MET A 8 -12.05 16.60 -15.61
C MET A 8 -12.56 15.45 -14.74
N MET A 9 -13.77 14.94 -15.00
CA MET A 9 -14.32 13.79 -14.29
C MET A 9 -13.43 12.55 -14.47
N VAL A 10 -13.04 12.23 -15.71
CA VAL A 10 -12.18 11.08 -16.00
C VAL A 10 -10.79 11.26 -15.37
N LEU A 11 -10.21 12.45 -15.47
CA LEU A 11 -8.93 12.76 -14.85
C LEU A 11 -8.95 12.48 -13.34
N PHE A 12 -10.01 12.94 -12.67
CA PHE A 12 -10.15 12.76 -11.22
C PHE A 12 -10.29 11.29 -10.82
N ILE A 13 -11.08 10.51 -11.59
CA ILE A 13 -11.22 9.06 -11.41
C ILE A 13 -9.85 8.39 -11.54
N VAL A 14 -9.10 8.69 -12.60
CA VAL A 14 -7.78 8.09 -12.84
C VAL A 14 -6.78 8.46 -11.74
N ILE A 15 -6.76 9.71 -11.28
CA ILE A 15 -5.83 10.14 -10.22
C ILE A 15 -6.13 9.43 -8.90
N ILE A 16 -7.39 9.41 -8.45
CA ILE A 16 -7.76 8.81 -7.16
C ILE A 16 -7.58 7.30 -7.21
N TRP A 17 -8.24 6.64 -8.18
CA TRP A 17 -8.24 5.19 -8.24
C TRP A 17 -6.92 4.63 -8.75
N GLY A 18 -6.29 5.30 -9.70
CA GLY A 18 -4.95 4.92 -10.19
C GLY A 18 -3.90 5.11 -9.11
N GLY A 19 -3.93 6.24 -8.38
CA GLY A 19 -3.04 6.46 -7.24
C GLY A 19 -3.22 5.43 -6.13
N LEU A 20 -4.48 5.11 -5.79
CA LEU A 20 -4.80 4.08 -4.80
C LEU A 20 -4.31 2.69 -5.24
N ALA A 21 -4.62 2.28 -6.47
CA ALA A 21 -4.20 0.99 -7.00
C ALA A 21 -2.67 0.86 -7.05
N ALA A 22 -1.97 1.91 -7.50
CA ALA A 22 -0.51 1.94 -7.51
C ALA A 22 0.07 1.82 -6.10
N SER A 23 -0.52 2.52 -5.12
CA SER A 23 -0.08 2.46 -3.72
C SER A 23 -0.26 1.07 -3.11
N ILE A 24 -1.42 0.42 -3.36
CA ILE A 24 -1.67 -0.96 -2.93
C ILE A 24 -0.62 -1.91 -3.54
N VAL A 25 -0.35 -1.79 -4.85
CA VAL A 25 0.66 -2.63 -5.51
C VAL A 25 2.05 -2.38 -4.93
N ALA A 26 2.40 -1.13 -4.63
CA ALA A 26 3.69 -0.78 -4.03
C ALA A 26 3.87 -1.40 -2.64
N LEU A 27 2.86 -1.28 -1.77
CA LEU A 27 2.86 -1.85 -0.42
C LEU A 27 2.90 -3.38 -0.45
N ARG A 28 2.11 -4.02 -1.33
CA ARG A 28 2.13 -5.49 -1.45
C ARG A 28 3.46 -6.04 -1.95
N ARG A 29 4.24 -5.25 -2.69
CA ARG A 29 5.58 -5.64 -3.15
C ARG A 29 6.67 -5.43 -2.10
N HIS A 30 6.44 -4.55 -1.13
CA HIS A 30 7.38 -4.24 -0.07
C HIS A 30 6.65 -4.33 1.27
N PRO A 31 6.31 -5.56 1.73
CA PRO A 31 5.72 -5.73 3.04
C PRO A 31 6.67 -5.22 4.13
N ASP A 32 6.11 -4.64 5.20
CA ASP A 32 6.89 -3.93 6.23
C ASP A 32 7.89 -4.85 6.94
N GLU A 33 7.53 -6.10 7.20
CA GLU A 33 8.39 -7.13 7.82
C GLU A 33 9.55 -7.62 6.94
N ALA A 34 9.55 -7.30 5.63
CA ALA A 34 10.61 -7.69 4.70
C ALA A 34 11.29 -6.48 4.06
N SER A 35 10.96 -5.26 4.50
CA SER A 35 11.46 -4.04 3.89
C SER A 35 11.88 -2.99 4.93
N GLY A 36 12.83 -2.14 4.53
CA GLY A 36 13.33 -1.07 5.39
C GLY A 36 14.00 -1.58 6.67
N VAL A 37 13.94 -0.75 7.72
CA VAL A 37 14.56 -1.04 9.03
C VAL A 37 13.87 -2.21 9.74
N LEU A 38 12.57 -2.37 9.54
CA LEU A 38 11.79 -3.43 10.18
C LEU A 38 12.18 -4.81 9.62
N GLY A 39 12.41 -4.93 8.31
CA GLY A 39 12.85 -6.19 7.70
C GLY A 39 14.28 -6.62 8.06
N GLU A 40 15.10 -5.74 8.63
CA GLU A 40 16.43 -6.11 9.15
C GLU A 40 16.39 -6.50 10.65
N ALA A 41 15.28 -6.24 11.34
CA ALA A 41 15.15 -6.49 12.76
C ALA A 41 14.67 -7.93 13.02
N GLU A 42 15.53 -8.74 13.64
CA GLU A 42 15.30 -10.17 13.92
C GLU A 42 13.99 -10.45 14.69
N TYR A 43 13.55 -9.52 15.54
CA TYR A 43 12.35 -9.69 16.37
C TYR A 43 11.11 -8.95 15.84
N ALA A 44 11.17 -8.36 14.64
CA ALA A 44 10.07 -7.57 14.07
C ALA A 44 9.34 -8.29 12.92
N THR A 45 9.61 -9.58 12.72
CA THR A 45 8.91 -10.43 11.75
C THR A 45 7.55 -10.89 12.31
N ASP A 46 6.58 -11.13 11.42
CA ASP A 46 5.23 -11.54 11.85
C ASP A 46 5.27 -12.84 12.66
N ASP A 47 6.09 -13.82 12.26
CA ASP A 47 6.23 -15.11 12.96
C ASP A 47 6.64 -14.96 14.43
N VAL A 48 7.57 -14.04 14.71
CA VAL A 48 8.08 -13.80 16.08
C VAL A 48 7.04 -13.07 16.92
N LEU A 49 6.35 -12.09 16.34
CA LEU A 49 5.32 -11.32 17.03
C LEU A 49 4.08 -12.17 17.36
N ILE A 50 3.64 -13.00 16.43
CA ILE A 50 2.52 -13.92 16.64
C ILE A 50 2.84 -14.90 17.77
N ALA A 51 4.06 -15.45 17.81
CA ALA A 51 4.49 -16.36 18.87
C ALA A 51 4.47 -15.71 20.27
N GLN A 52 4.67 -14.39 20.36
CA GLN A 52 4.61 -13.65 21.63
C GLN A 52 3.17 -13.37 22.10
N GLU A 53 2.18 -13.30 21.20
CA GLU A 53 0.78 -13.10 21.59
C GLU A 53 0.17 -14.34 22.26
N GLU A 54 0.72 -15.53 21.99
CA GLU A 54 0.26 -16.81 22.52
C GLU A 54 0.88 -17.19 23.88
N GLU A 55 1.89 -16.44 24.35
CA GLU A 55 2.61 -16.65 25.62
C GLU A 55 1.96 -15.93 26.82
#